data_AF-A0A960KFR5-F1
#
_entry.id   AF-A0A960KFR5-F1
#
_cell.length_a   1.000
_cell.length_b   1.000
_cell.length_c   1.000
_cell.angle_alpha   90.00
_cell.angle_beta   90.00
_cell.angle_gamma   90.00
#
_symmetry.space_group_name_H-M   'P 1'
#
loop_
_entity.id
_entity.type
_entity.pdbx_description
1 polymer ?
#
loop_
_entity_poly.entity_id
_entity_poly.type
_entity_poly.pdbx_seq_one_letter_code
_entity_poly.pdbx_strand_id
1 'polypeptide(L)'
;GTANPVHRDDLRFYALLDTIRLGVPPRLVASFYLDLGEARTEAVTEGVLEAAVARTVDGARRLAALRAGTVAPVLRPSGACRWCVALDGCDTGRRWLADDGWEDVADDADDADA
;
A
#
# COMPACT_ATOMS: atom_id res chain seq x y z
N GLY A 1 -1.83 5.19 14.13
CA GLY A 1 -2.08 4.69 12.75
C GLY A 1 -3.33 3.84 12.70
N THR A 2 -4.24 4.14 11.77
CA THR A 2 -5.49 3.38 11.55
C THR A 2 -5.25 2.08 10.77
N ALA A 3 -6.20 1.15 10.88
CA ALA A 3 -6.14 -0.11 10.15
C ALA A 3 -6.31 0.11 8.64
N ASN A 4 -5.35 -0.35 7.84
CA ASN A 4 -5.39 -0.29 6.38
C ASN A 4 -5.39 -1.73 5.82
N PRO A 5 -6.34 -2.09 4.94
CA PRO A 5 -6.35 -3.39 4.27
C PRO A 5 -5.04 -3.75 3.56
N VAL A 6 -4.30 -2.75 3.05
CA VAL A 6 -3.02 -2.96 2.35
C VAL A 6 -1.97 -3.59 3.27
N HIS A 7 -1.94 -3.24 4.56
CA HIS A 7 -0.97 -3.82 5.49
C HIS A 7 -1.16 -5.33 5.67
N ARG A 8 -2.38 -5.84 5.48
CA ARG A 8 -2.65 -7.28 5.50
C ARG A 8 -2.03 -7.95 4.27
N ASP A 9 -2.18 -7.34 3.10
CA ASP A 9 -1.56 -7.87 1.87
C ASP A 9 -0.02 -7.89 1.98
N ASP A 10 0.60 -6.91 2.64
CA ASP A 10 2.04 -6.91 2.88
C ASP A 10 2.48 -8.09 3.75
N LEU A 11 1.74 -8.39 4.82
CA LEU A 11 2.03 -9.54 5.67
C LEU A 11 1.87 -10.88 4.93
N ARG A 12 0.88 -11.00 4.04
CA ARG A 12 0.72 -12.19 3.19
C ARG A 12 1.90 -12.35 2.22
N PHE A 13 2.41 -11.25 1.68
CA PHE A 13 3.62 -11.25 0.85
C PHE A 13 4.85 -11.68 1.66
N TYR A 14 5.04 -11.18 2.88
CA TYR A 14 6.14 -11.62 3.73
C TYR A 14 6.02 -13.10 4.14
N ALA A 15 4.82 -13.60 4.43
CA ALA A 15 4.60 -15.02 4.67
C ALA A 15 5.00 -15.88 3.45
N LEU A 16 4.70 -15.42 2.24
CA LEU A 16 5.16 -16.07 1.01
C LEU A 16 6.69 -16.06 0.89
N LEU A 17 7.34 -14.93 1.16
CA LEU A 17 8.80 -14.83 1.12
C LEU A 17 9.46 -15.79 2.12
N ASP A 18 8.97 -15.85 3.35
CA ASP A 18 9.46 -16.79 4.36
C ASP A 18 9.26 -18.24 3.91
N THR A 19 8.10 -18.55 3.33
CA THR A 19 7.80 -19.88 2.79
C THR A 19 8.80 -20.29 1.71
N ILE A 20 9.10 -19.40 0.75
CA ILE A 20 10.06 -19.67 -0.33
C ILE A 20 11.48 -19.80 0.23
N ARG A 21 11.84 -18.91 1.18
CA ARG A 21 13.20 -18.81 1.73
C ARG A 21 13.55 -19.99 2.62
N LEU A 22 12.60 -20.44 3.44
CA LEU A 22 12.78 -21.42 4.51
C LEU A 22 12.17 -22.79 4.18
N GLY A 23 11.29 -22.88 3.17
CA GLY A 23 10.61 -24.10 2.76
C GLY A 23 9.39 -24.47 3.61
N VAL A 24 9.05 -23.69 4.64
CA VAL A 24 7.91 -23.92 5.53
C VAL A 24 7.22 -22.57 5.81
N PRO A 25 5.90 -22.47 5.63
CA PRO A 25 5.18 -21.22 5.90
C PRO A 25 5.08 -20.94 7.41
N PRO A 26 5.10 -19.66 7.83
CA PRO A 26 4.65 -19.30 9.17
C PRO A 26 3.18 -19.72 9.33
N ARG A 27 2.73 -20.07 10.54
CA ARG A 27 1.33 -20.48 10.78
C ARG A 27 0.36 -19.29 10.86
N LEU A 28 0.87 -18.13 11.26
CA LEU A 28 0.08 -16.95 11.59
C LEU A 28 0.89 -15.70 11.27
N VAL A 29 0.22 -14.66 10.79
CA VAL A 29 0.75 -13.29 10.72
C VAL A 29 -0.12 -12.36 11.54
N ALA A 30 0.43 -11.25 12.00
CA ALA A 30 -0.30 -10.27 12.80
C ALA A 30 0.13 -8.84 12.48
N SER A 31 -0.85 -7.94 12.28
CA SER A 31 -0.63 -6.50 12.35
C SER A 31 -0.90 -6.02 13.77
N PHE A 32 -0.01 -5.21 14.33
CA PHE A 32 -0.24 -4.55 15.61
C PHE A 32 -0.31 -3.04 15.41
N TYR A 33 -1.51 -2.48 15.57
CA TYR A 33 -1.75 -1.05 15.44
C TYR A 33 -1.71 -0.42 16.84
N LEU A 34 -0.75 0.48 17.07
CA LEU A 34 -0.50 1.05 18.40
C LEU A 34 -1.75 1.74 18.98
N ASP A 35 -2.46 2.53 18.17
CA ASP A 35 -3.67 3.25 18.58
C ASP A 35 -4.83 2.30 18.97
N LEU A 36 -4.85 1.09 18.40
CA LEU A 36 -5.88 0.08 18.72
C LEU A 36 -5.47 -0.79 19.91
N GLY A 37 -4.17 -0.90 20.21
CA GLY A 37 -3.65 -1.70 21.31
C GLY A 37 -3.89 -3.21 21.18
N GLU A 38 -4.30 -3.71 20.02
CA GLU A 38 -4.61 -5.12 19.79
C GLU A 38 -3.98 -5.68 18.51
N ALA A 39 -3.66 -6.99 18.56
CA ALA A 39 -3.15 -7.72 17.42
C ALA A 39 -4.30 -8.16 16.48
N ARG A 40 -4.17 -7.83 15.20
CA ARG A 40 -5.06 -8.32 14.13
C ARG A 40 -4.36 -9.47 13.41
N THR A 41 -4.79 -10.70 13.70
CA THR A 41 -4.14 -11.92 13.23
C THR A 41 -4.83 -12.52 12.00
N GLU A 42 -4.07 -13.19 11.15
CA GLU A 42 -4.57 -14.01 10.03
C GLU A 42 -3.80 -15.32 9.97
N ALA A 43 -4.52 -16.45 9.86
CA ALA A 43 -3.93 -17.76 9.62
C ALA A 43 -3.37 -17.84 8.20
N VAL A 44 -2.13 -18.31 8.09
CA VAL A 44 -1.50 -18.51 6.79
C VAL A 44 -1.89 -19.90 6.29
N THR A 45 -2.83 -19.92 5.35
CA THR A 45 -3.27 -21.13 4.66
C THR A 45 -2.60 -21.22 3.28
N GLU A 46 -2.67 -22.39 2.65
CA GLU A 46 -2.23 -22.56 1.26
C GLU A 46 -2.90 -21.55 0.33
N GLY A 47 -4.22 -21.37 0.45
CA GLY A 47 -4.96 -20.38 -0.34
C GLY A 47 -4.51 -18.94 -0.13
N VAL A 48 -4.03 -18.57 1.07
CA VAL A 48 -3.43 -17.25 1.32
C VAL A 48 -2.11 -17.10 0.54
N LEU A 49 -1.29 -18.15 0.52
CA LEU A 49 -0.02 -18.15 -0.22
C LEU A 49 -0.26 -18.14 -1.74
N GLU A 50 -1.21 -18.93 -2.25
CA GLU A 50 -1.61 -18.93 -3.66
C GLU A 50 -2.09 -17.55 -4.10
N ALA A 51 -2.96 -16.91 -3.31
CA ALA A 51 -3.44 -15.56 -3.59
C ALA A 51 -2.29 -14.52 -3.55
N ALA A 52 -1.36 -14.65 -2.60
CA ALA A 52 -0.18 -13.78 -2.52
C ALA A 52 0.73 -13.94 -3.75
N VAL A 53 0.96 -15.18 -4.22
CA VAL A 53 1.71 -15.45 -5.46
C VAL A 53 1.01 -14.83 -6.65
N ALA A 54 -0.29 -15.08 -6.82
CA ALA A 54 -1.06 -14.57 -7.95
C ALA A 54 -1.02 -13.03 -8.02
N ARG A 55 -1.25 -12.36 -6.88
CA ARG A 55 -1.18 -10.89 -6.75
C ARG A 55 0.22 -10.36 -7.10
N THR A 56 1.26 -11.02 -6.61
CA THR A 56 2.66 -10.63 -6.86
C THR A 56 3.03 -10.76 -8.33
N VAL A 57 2.67 -11.88 -8.96
CA VAL A 57 2.94 -12.13 -10.37
C VAL A 57 2.17 -11.16 -11.27
N ASP A 58 0.89 -10.90 -10.99
CA ASP A 58 0.09 -9.90 -11.73
C ASP A 58 0.72 -8.50 -11.62
N GLY A 59 1.09 -8.07 -10.41
CA GLY A 59 1.77 -6.80 -10.18
C GLY A 59 3.11 -6.69 -10.92
N ALA A 60 3.94 -7.74 -10.85
CA ALA A 60 5.23 -7.78 -11.53
C ALA A 60 5.09 -7.71 -13.06
N ARG A 61 4.11 -8.42 -13.64
CA ARG A 61 3.81 -8.35 -15.07
C ARG A 61 3.38 -6.95 -15.50
N ARG A 62 2.48 -6.32 -14.74
CA ARG A 62 2.03 -4.95 -15.03
C ARG A 62 3.16 -3.95 -14.94
N LEU A 63 4.00 -4.04 -13.90
CA LEU A 63 5.16 -3.18 -13.74
C LEU A 63 6.17 -3.36 -14.88
N ALA A 64 6.44 -4.59 -15.29
CA ALA A 64 7.33 -4.89 -16.41
C ALA A 64 6.81 -4.29 -17.72
N ALA A 65 5.51 -4.43 -18.02
CA ALA A 65 4.90 -3.86 -19.21
C ALA A 65 4.99 -2.32 -19.23
N LEU A 66 4.73 -1.67 -18.10
CA LEU A 66 4.88 -0.21 -17.96
C LEU A 66 6.32 0.23 -18.18
N ARG A 67 7.30 -0.46 -17.58
CA ARG A 67 8.73 -0.14 -17.75
C ARG A 67 9.23 -0.36 -19.18
N ALA A 68 8.68 -1.37 -19.86
CA ALA A 68 9.00 -1.64 -21.26
C ALA A 68 8.29 -0.67 -22.24
N GLY A 69 7.39 0.19 -21.75
CA GLY A 69 6.61 1.10 -22.60
C GLY A 69 5.61 0.39 -23.52
N THR A 70 5.31 -0.89 -23.27
CA THR A 70 4.39 -1.68 -24.11
C THR A 70 2.92 -1.40 -23.79
N VAL A 71 2.66 -0.74 -22.66
CA VAL A 71 1.34 -0.27 -22.25
C VAL A 71 1.44 1.15 -21.69
N ALA A 72 0.42 1.96 -21.93
CA ALA A 72 0.31 3.29 -21.33
C ALA A 72 -0.12 3.19 -19.85
N PRO A 73 0.39 4.08 -18.97
CA PRO A 73 -0.07 4.14 -17.59
C PRO A 73 -1.54 4.60 -17.52
N VAL A 74 -2.34 3.93 -16.68
CA VAL A 74 -3.71 4.35 -16.36
C VAL A 74 -3.69 5.00 -14.99
N LEU A 75 -3.88 6.31 -14.95
CA LEU A 75 -3.94 7.08 -13.71
C LEU A 75 -5.33 6.97 -13.08
N ARG A 76 -5.40 6.44 -11.86
CA ARG A 76 -6.64 6.35 -11.06
C ARG A 76 -6.46 7.19 -9.80
N PRO A 77 -7.04 8.39 -9.73
CA PRO A 77 -6.88 9.22 -8.54
C PRO A 77 -7.62 8.63 -7.34
N SER A 78 -7.11 8.90 -6.14
CA SER A 78 -7.68 8.44 -4.86
C SER A 78 -7.08 9.27 -3.71
N GLY A 79 -7.49 9.02 -2.47
CA GLY A 79 -6.90 9.65 -1.27
C GLY A 79 -5.37 9.56 -1.19
N ALA A 80 -4.74 8.58 -1.85
CA ALA A 80 -3.29 8.46 -1.94
C ALA A 80 -2.63 9.64 -2.69
N CYS A 81 -3.37 10.39 -3.50
CA CYS A 81 -2.87 11.58 -4.20
C CYS A 81 -2.32 12.64 -3.22
N ARG A 82 -2.85 12.72 -1.99
CA ARG A 82 -2.42 13.66 -0.95
C ARG A 82 -0.96 13.46 -0.51
N TRP A 83 -0.43 12.26 -0.70
CA TRP A 83 0.92 11.88 -0.27
C TRP A 83 1.80 11.46 -1.46
N CYS A 84 1.37 11.76 -2.69
CA CYS A 84 2.05 11.30 -3.88
C CYS A 84 3.24 12.19 -4.23
N VAL A 85 4.45 11.63 -4.20
CA VAL A 85 5.71 12.32 -4.55
C VAL A 85 5.76 12.84 -5.99
N ALA A 86 4.85 12.41 -6.86
CA ALA A 86 4.76 12.85 -8.26
C ALA A 86 3.67 13.91 -8.49
N LEU A 87 3.03 14.41 -7.42
CA LEU A 87 1.86 15.29 -7.52
C LEU A 87 2.14 16.57 -8.32
N ASP A 88 3.30 17.20 -8.11
CA ASP A 88 3.72 18.41 -8.83
C ASP A 88 3.68 18.25 -10.35
N GLY A 89 3.97 17.03 -10.84
CA GLY A 89 3.93 16.68 -12.26
C GLY A 89 2.64 15.96 -12.71
N CYS A 90 1.69 15.70 -11.81
CA CYS A 90 0.52 14.86 -12.09
C CYS A 90 -0.79 15.65 -12.17
N ASP A 91 -1.19 16.05 -13.38
CA ASP A 91 -2.46 16.75 -13.63
C ASP A 91 -3.69 16.03 -13.05
N THR A 92 -3.76 14.71 -13.20
CA THR A 92 -4.87 13.89 -12.70
C THR A 92 -5.01 13.99 -11.17
N GLY A 93 -3.88 13.96 -10.46
CA GLY A 93 -3.85 14.08 -9.00
C GLY A 93 -4.25 15.48 -8.54
N ARG A 94 -3.69 16.52 -9.17
CA ARG A 94 -4.00 17.91 -8.83
C ARG A 94 -5.48 18.26 -9.04
N ARG A 95 -6.06 17.84 -10.17
CA ARG A 95 -7.49 18.03 -10.42
C ARG A 95 -8.35 17.32 -9.38
N TRP A 96 -8.02 16.06 -9.06
CA TRP A 96 -8.78 15.30 -8.07
C TRP A 96 -8.74 15.96 -6.69
N LEU A 97 -7.58 16.46 -6.24
CA LEU A 97 -7.48 17.13 -4.94
C LEU A 97 -8.22 18.46 -4.88
N ALA A 98 -8.18 19.23 -5.97
CA ALA A 98 -8.94 20.48 -6.09
C ALA A 98 -10.46 20.22 -6.02
N ASP A 99 -10.93 19.14 -6.67
CA ASP A 99 -12.34 18.75 -6.67
C ASP A 99 -12.78 18.12 -5.33
N ASP A 100 -11.89 17.40 -4.64
CA ASP A 100 -12.15 16.75 -3.34
C ASP A 100 -12.21 17.76 -2.18
N GLY A 101 -11.92 19.05 -2.44
CA GLY A 101 -11.95 20.11 -1.43
C GLY A 101 -10.88 19.94 -0.35
N TRP A 102 -9.76 19.31 -0.66
CA TRP A 102 -8.68 19.16 0.29
C TRP A 102 -7.86 20.45 0.38
N GLU A 103 -8.06 21.20 1.46
CA GLU A 103 -7.14 22.27 1.86
C GLU A 103 -5.90 21.63 2.49
N ASP A 104 -4.72 21.95 1.96
CA ASP A 104 -3.44 21.65 2.59
C ASP A 104 -3.46 22.26 3.99
N VAL A 105 -3.58 21.42 5.02
CA VAL A 105 -3.23 21.85 6.37
C VAL A 105 -1.71 21.86 6.37
N ALA A 106 -1.15 23.01 5.96
CA ALA A 106 0.26 23.28 6.18
C ALA A 106 0.55 23.02 7.66
N ASP A 107 1.60 22.27 7.92
CA ASP A 107 2.08 21.92 9.25
C ASP A 107 2.49 23.24 9.94
N ASP A 108 1.55 23.90 10.62
CA ASP A 108 1.77 25.06 11.50
C ASP A 108 2.52 24.58 12.74
N ALA A 109 3.77 24.17 12.53
CA ALA A 109 4.72 23.84 13.56
C ALA A 109 5.81 24.94 13.60
N ASP A 110 5.42 26.20 13.82
CA ASP A 110 6.42 27.26 14.12
C ASP A 110 5.92 28.46 14.96
N ASP A 111 4.70 28.48 15.51
CA ASP A 111 4.21 29.61 16.33
C ASP A 111 3.71 29.17 17.73
N ALA A 112 4.61 28.62 18.55
CA ALA A 112 4.36 28.50 19.99
C ALA A 112 5.65 28.66 20.80
N ASP A 113 6.16 29.89 20.89
CA ASP A 113 6.83 30.43 22.07
C ASP A 113 6.94 31.96 21.96
N ALA A 114 5.84 32.66 22.30
CA ALA A 114 5.80 34.08 22.61
C ALA A 114 4.90 34.34 23.83
#